data_AF-A0AA38CMM0-F1
#
_entry.id   AF-A0AA38CMM0-F1
#
_cell.length_a   1.000
_cell.length_b   1.000
_cell.length_c   1.000
_cell.angle_alpha   90.00
_cell.angle_beta   90.00
_cell.angle_gamma   90.00
#
_symmetry.space_group_name_H-M   'P 1'
#
loop_
_entity.id
_entity.type
_entity.pdbx_description
1 polymer ?
#
loop_
_entity_poly.entity_id
_entity_poly.type
_entity_poly.pdbx_seq_one_letter_code
_entity_poly.pdbx_strand_id
1 'polypeptide(L)'
;ESQINILGFDDLKEMYKEDVDFKDAYEACMNPIGSDRSPYMDFMIQEGLLFKGNQLCIPRSSMREKLVKEKHSGSLVGHFGQNKTLAQLSAHYYWP
;
A
#
# COMPACT_ATOMS: atom_id res chain seq x y z
N GLU A 1 -2.64 14.14 24.06
CA GLU A 1 -1.70 13.28 23.31
C GLU A 1 -2.53 12.40 22.38
N SER A 2 -2.62 12.77 21.12
CA SER A 2 -3.46 12.05 20.15
C SER A 2 -2.68 10.82 19.69
N GLN A 3 -2.87 9.69 20.37
CA GLN A 3 -2.45 8.39 19.85
C GLN A 3 -3.13 8.20 18.49
N ILE A 4 -2.38 8.40 17.42
CA ILE A 4 -2.76 7.86 16.12
C ILE A 4 -2.76 6.36 16.34
N ASN A 5 -3.94 5.77 16.55
CA ASN A 5 -4.14 4.34 16.47
C ASN A 5 -3.74 3.97 15.04
N ILE A 6 -2.50 3.49 14.93
CA ILE A 6 -1.96 2.82 13.78
C ILE A 6 -2.94 1.68 13.55
N LEU A 7 -3.81 1.79 12.54
CA LEU A 7 -4.55 0.66 11.98
C LEU A 7 -3.53 -0.46 11.88
N GLY A 8 -3.73 -1.51 12.67
CA GLY A 8 -2.72 -2.52 12.88
C GLY A 8 -2.36 -3.11 11.52
N PHE A 9 -1.11 -3.52 11.35
CA PHE A 9 -0.76 -4.30 10.16
C PHE A 9 -1.66 -5.52 9.97
N ASP A 10 -2.39 -5.93 11.01
CA ASP A 10 -3.44 -6.95 10.96
C ASP A 10 -4.72 -6.48 10.25
N ASP A 11 -5.22 -5.28 10.54
CA ASP A 11 -6.37 -4.69 9.83
C ASP A 11 -6.09 -4.60 8.32
N LEU A 12 -4.84 -4.26 7.94
CA LEU A 12 -4.42 -4.23 6.55
C LEU A 12 -4.59 -5.59 5.84
N LYS A 13 -4.31 -6.70 6.53
CA LYS A 13 -4.45 -8.06 5.98
C LYS A 13 -5.89 -8.39 5.67
N GLU A 14 -6.81 -7.98 6.54
CA GLU A 14 -8.24 -8.18 6.36
C GLU A 14 -8.76 -7.30 5.22
N MET A 15 -8.30 -6.05 5.15
CA MET A 15 -8.68 -5.12 4.11
C MET A 15 -8.32 -5.62 2.71
N TYR A 16 -7.18 -6.30 2.51
CA TYR A 16 -6.85 -6.85 1.19
C TYR A 16 -7.91 -7.80 0.65
N LYS A 17 -8.60 -8.56 1.52
CA LYS A 17 -9.60 -9.56 1.09
C LYS A 17 -10.87 -8.94 0.51
N GLU A 18 -11.14 -7.69 0.87
CA GLU A 18 -12.33 -6.96 0.44
C GLU A 18 -11.98 -5.79 -0.51
N ASP A 19 -10.70 -5.54 -0.74
CA ASP A 19 -10.22 -4.41 -1.52
C ASP A 19 -10.36 -4.65 -3.03
N VAL A 20 -10.99 -3.71 -3.72
CA VAL A 20 -11.23 -3.80 -5.17
C VAL A 20 -9.95 -3.82 -6.00
N ASP A 21 -8.85 -3.25 -5.51
CA ASP A 21 -7.59 -3.12 -6.24
C ASP A 21 -6.66 -4.31 -5.97
N PHE A 22 -6.71 -4.87 -4.76
CA PHE A 22 -5.73 -5.83 -4.27
C PHE A 22 -6.27 -7.22 -3.93
N LYS A 23 -7.60 -7.42 -3.86
CA LYS A 23 -8.17 -8.72 -3.52
C LYS A 23 -7.67 -9.83 -4.42
N ASP A 24 -7.81 -9.68 -5.73
CA ASP A 24 -7.38 -10.70 -6.69
C ASP A 24 -5.87 -10.97 -6.62
N ALA A 25 -5.06 -9.91 -6.42
CA ALA A 25 -3.61 -10.02 -6.26
C ALA A 25 -3.24 -10.76 -4.97
N TYR A 26 -3.92 -10.44 -3.86
CA TYR A 26 -3.72 -11.05 -2.56
C TYR A 26 -4.14 -12.53 -2.58
N GLU A 27 -5.30 -12.86 -3.14
CA GLU A 27 -5.77 -14.23 -3.28
C GLU A 27 -4.85 -15.07 -4.18
N ALA A 28 -4.36 -14.49 -5.29
CA ALA A 28 -3.40 -15.14 -6.18
C ALA A 28 -2.05 -15.43 -5.50
N CYS A 29 -1.58 -14.54 -4.62
CA CYS A 29 -0.35 -14.75 -3.85
C CYS A 29 -0.54 -15.75 -2.70
N MET A 30 -1.72 -15.79 -2.07
CA MET A 30 -2.04 -16.75 -1.00
C MET A 30 -2.27 -18.16 -1.52
N ASN A 31 -2.82 -18.29 -2.73
CA ASN A 31 -3.11 -19.57 -3.37
C ASN A 31 -2.44 -19.62 -4.76
N PRO A 32 -1.11 -19.81 -4.84
CA PRO A 32 -0.43 -19.90 -6.11
C PRO A 32 -0.87 -21.18 -6.83
N ILE A 33 -1.85 -21.06 -7.73
CA ILE A 33 -2.19 -22.13 -8.67
C ILE A 33 -0.97 -22.24 -9.58
N GLY A 34 -0.43 -23.46 -9.76
CA GLY A 34 0.83 -23.75 -10.45
C GLY A 34 0.93 -23.37 -11.95
N SER A 35 0.10 -22.44 -12.40
CA SER A 35 0.22 -21.74 -13.67
C SER A 35 0.88 -20.38 -13.43
N ASP A 36 2.16 -20.32 -13.77
CA ASP A 36 3.08 -19.18 -13.79
C ASP A 36 2.66 -18.06 -14.78
N ARG A 37 1.37 -17.74 -14.88
CA ARG A 37 0.81 -16.72 -15.82
C ARG A 37 -0.21 -15.80 -15.17
N SER A 38 -0.14 -15.64 -13.85
CA SER A 38 -0.96 -14.65 -13.16
C SER A 38 -0.48 -13.25 -13.54
N PRO A 39 -1.37 -12.26 -13.80
CA PRO A 39 -0.96 -10.87 -13.95
C PRO A 39 -0.36 -10.29 -12.65
N TYR A 40 -0.40 -11.04 -11.55
CA TYR A 40 0.06 -10.62 -10.23
C TYR A 40 1.46 -11.15 -9.87
N MET A 41 2.28 -11.56 -10.84
CA MET A 41 3.64 -12.08 -10.60
C MET A 41 4.59 -11.07 -9.95
N ASP A 42 4.37 -9.78 -10.15
CA ASP A 42 5.13 -8.71 -9.50
C ASP A 42 4.73 -8.50 -8.02
N PHE A 43 3.69 -9.20 -7.56
CA PHE A 43 3.19 -9.11 -6.19
C PHE A 43 3.68 -10.27 -5.34
N MET A 44 3.94 -9.98 -4.08
CA MET A 44 4.41 -10.96 -3.10
C MET A 44 3.83 -10.66 -1.73
N ILE A 45 3.55 -11.70 -0.95
CA ILE A 45 3.12 -11.55 0.44
C ILE A 45 4.30 -11.74 1.38
N GLN A 46 4.52 -10.77 2.26
CA GLN A 46 5.50 -10.83 3.34
C GLN A 46 4.80 -10.55 4.66
N GLU A 47 4.85 -11.51 5.59
CA GLU A 47 4.20 -11.38 6.92
C GLU A 47 2.68 -11.05 6.85
N GLY A 48 2.01 -11.47 5.77
CA GLY A 48 0.59 -11.20 5.52
C GLY A 48 0.32 -9.86 4.82
N LEU A 49 1.35 -9.07 4.54
CA LEU A 49 1.24 -7.81 3.81
C LEU A 49 1.58 -8.00 2.33
N LEU A 50 0.82 -7.34 1.46
CA LEU A 50 1.04 -7.40 0.02
C LEU A 50 2.08 -6.36 -0.40
N PHE A 51 3.08 -6.79 -1.16
CA PHE A 51 4.11 -5.95 -1.74
C PHE A 51 4.11 -6.08 -3.25
N LYS A 52 4.45 -4.99 -3.94
CA LYS A 52 4.79 -4.99 -5.37
C LYS A 52 6.26 -4.58 -5.50
N GLY A 53 7.15 -5.53 -5.77
CA GLY A 53 8.59 -5.32 -5.59
C GLY A 53 8.91 -4.91 -4.15
N ASN A 54 9.49 -3.71 -3.96
CA ASN A 54 9.84 -3.16 -2.64
C ASN A 54 8.77 -2.22 -2.06
N GLN A 55 7.62 -2.07 -2.71
CA GLN A 55 6.57 -1.14 -2.29
C GLN A 55 5.45 -1.88 -1.57
N LEU A 56 5.05 -1.39 -0.40
CA LEU A 56 3.90 -1.90 0.34
C LEU A 56 2.59 -1.47 -0.35
N CYS A 57 1.75 -2.43 -0.72
CA CYS A 57 0.45 -2.17 -1.32
C CYS A 57 -0.53 -1.62 -0.27
N ILE A 58 -1.08 -0.43 -0.49
CA ILE A 58 -2.00 0.20 0.47
C ILE A 58 -3.44 0.10 -0.03
N PRO A 59 -4.32 -0.69 0.62
CA PRO A 59 -5.72 -0.85 0.21
C PRO A 59 -6.49 0.48 0.28
N ARG A 60 -7.57 0.55 -0.50
CA ARG A 60 -8.41 1.74 -0.67
C ARG A 60 -9.11 2.07 0.64
N SER A 61 -8.53 3.02 1.34
CA SER A 61 -9.01 3.44 2.64
C SER A 61 -8.55 4.86 2.95
N SER A 62 -9.06 5.40 4.05
CA SER A 62 -8.59 6.67 4.60
C SER A 62 -7.09 6.66 4.94
N MET A 63 -6.40 5.50 4.93
CA MET A 63 -4.94 5.43 5.02
C MET A 63 -4.26 6.04 3.80
N ARG A 64 -4.77 5.83 2.57
CA ARG A 64 -4.23 6.47 1.37
C ARG A 64 -4.26 7.99 1.52
N GLU A 65 -5.38 8.54 2.00
CA GLU A 65 -5.54 9.97 2.25
C GLU A 65 -4.64 10.48 3.38
N LYS A 66 -4.50 9.72 4.47
CA LYS A 66 -3.60 10.07 5.57
C LYS A 66 -2.14 10.09 5.13
N LEU A 67 -1.67 9.08 4.40
CA LEU A 67 -0.31 9.02 3.87
C LEU A 67 0.00 10.21 2.95
N VAL A 68 -0.96 10.59 2.10
CA VAL A 68 -0.86 11.80 1.26
C VAL A 68 -0.82 13.08 2.11
N LYS A 69 -1.60 13.16 3.20
CA LYS A 69 -1.67 14.34 4.09
C LYS A 69 -0.47 14.45 5.04
N GLU A 70 0.03 13.36 5.61
CA GLU A 70 1.13 13.36 6.57
C GLU A 70 2.43 13.92 5.97
N LYS A 71 2.69 13.66 4.68
CA LYS A 71 3.84 14.22 3.99
C LYS A 71 3.66 15.68 3.58
N HIS A 72 2.43 16.21 3.55
CA HIS A 72 2.18 17.65 3.42
C HIS A 72 2.50 18.41 4.71
N SER A 73 2.20 17.84 5.89
CA SER A 73 2.42 18.51 7.18
C SER A 73 3.87 18.47 7.68
N GLY A 74 4.71 17.59 7.11
CA GLY A 74 6.13 17.47 7.45
C GLY A 74 7.08 18.34 6.62
N SER A 75 6.57 19.05 5.60
CA SER A 75 7.41 19.91 4.75
C SER A 75 7.43 21.34 5.31
N LEU A 76 8.14 21.51 6.43
CA LEU A 76 8.67 22.82 6.77
C LEU A 76 9.66 23.21 5.66
N VAL A 77 9.40 24.37 5.05
CA VAL A 77 10.31 25.11 4.17
C VAL A 77 10.46 24.56 2.74
N GLY A 78 9.75 25.23 1.84
CA GLY A 78 10.32 25.62 0.55
C GLY A 78 10.12 24.66 -0.62
N HIS A 79 9.22 25.07 -1.52
CA HIS A 79 9.33 24.91 -2.97
C HIS A 79 9.32 23.47 -3.57
N PHE A 80 8.42 23.27 -4.55
CA PHE A 80 8.10 22.04 -5.32
C PHE A 80 7.25 21.02 -4.55
N GLY A 81 5.93 20.92 -4.78
CA GLY A 81 5.32 20.58 -6.07
C GLY A 81 4.80 19.15 -5.95
N GLN A 82 3.50 18.92 -6.18
CA GLN A 82 2.78 17.65 -5.95
C GLN A 82 3.54 16.39 -6.43
N ASN A 83 4.40 16.54 -7.45
CA ASN A 83 5.24 15.48 -8.01
C ASN A 83 6.31 14.89 -7.05
N LYS A 84 6.89 15.68 -6.13
CA LYS A 84 7.89 15.14 -5.17
C LYS A 84 7.24 14.25 -4.12
N THR A 85 6.04 14.62 -3.65
CA THR A 85 5.26 13.85 -2.68
C THR A 85 4.87 12.49 -3.23
N LEU A 86 4.37 12.45 -4.48
CA LEU A 86 4.00 11.20 -5.13
C LEU A 86 5.23 10.31 -5.38
N ALA A 87 6.36 10.88 -5.84
CA ALA A 87 7.59 10.11 -6.07
C ALA A 87 8.15 9.48 -4.78
N GLN A 88 8.06 10.18 -3.64
CA GLN A 88 8.51 9.63 -2.35
C GLN A 88 7.54 8.56 -1.80
N LEU A 89 6.24 8.72 -2.03
CA LEU A 89 5.27 7.70 -1.65
C LEU A 89 5.40 6.46 -2.54
N SER A 90 5.54 6.63 -3.86
CA SER A 90 5.80 5.55 -4.81
C SER A 90 7.17 4.86 -4.63
N ALA A 91 8.06 5.37 -3.77
CA ALA A 91 9.27 4.64 -3.41
C ALA A 91 9.01 3.53 -2.37
N HIS A 92 7.98 3.69 -1.54
CA HIS A 92 7.72 2.82 -0.39
C HIS A 92 6.34 2.18 -0.38
N TYR A 93 5.38 2.79 -1.09
CA TYR A 93 3.98 2.42 -1.11
C TYR A 93 3.46 2.32 -2.54
N TYR A 94 2.52 1.42 -2.78
CA TYR A 94 1.89 1.21 -4.08
C TYR A 94 0.37 1.21 -3.94
N TRP A 95 -0.31 1.87 -4.88
CA TRP A 95 -1.74 1.72 -5.15
C TRP A 95 -2.02 2.08 -6.61
N PRO A 96 -3.00 1.42 -7.28
CA PRO A 96 -3.39 1.75 -8.65
C PRO A 96 -4.24 3.02 -8.75
#